data_AF-A0AAV8PS94-F1
#
_entry.id   AF-A0AAV8PS94-F1
#
_cell.length_a   1.000
_cell.length_b   1.000
_cell.length_c   1.000
_cell.angle_alpha   90.00
_cell.angle_beta   90.00
_cell.angle_gamma   90.00
#
_symmetry.space_group_name_H-M   'P 1'
#
loop_
_entity.id
_entity.type
_entity.pdbx_description
1 polymer ?
#
loop_
_entity_poly.entity_id
_entity_poly.type
_entity_poly.pdbx_seq_one_letter_code
_entity_poly.pdbx_strand_id
1 'polypeptide(L)'
;MRTRRGLCYPGPPQWEAQWRAVEEEEAGRGRKRRRRLHRVGGRMAEERAAAEWPDLFDTLPDDLVVSILSKLSASAAAPSDLASVRITCKRLNGLGLSPLVLAKASVKSLAVGARGWTESAHRFLKQCADAGNLEACYMLGMIRFYCLESRGSGAALMARAAMGSHAAALYSLAVIQFNGSGGSKRDKDLGAGVALCARAAVLGHVDALRELGHCLQDGFGVRRNVAEGRRFLIQANARELAAVLNASSPAAAAASSSAWQHHHRDGLASGCSLLSDFGCNVPAPEAHPANRFMAEWFASRGGADESGPGEEGLRLCSHGGCGRAESRRHEFRRCSVCGVVNYCSRACQALHWKLAHKAECAPMERWLDAAGGVEMMN
;
A
#
# COMPACT_ATOMS: atom_id res chain seq x y z
N MET A 1 -55.19 -0.20 -17.01
CA MET A 1 -54.05 -0.87 -17.68
C MET A 1 -53.59 -2.01 -16.79
N ARG A 2 -53.64 -3.25 -17.30
CA ARG A 2 -53.46 -4.51 -16.57
C ARG A 2 -51.97 -4.79 -16.29
N THR A 3 -51.63 -5.17 -15.07
CA THR A 3 -50.32 -5.69 -14.69
C THR A 3 -50.25 -7.19 -15.03
N ARG A 4 -49.32 -7.58 -15.91
CA ARG A 4 -49.00 -9.00 -16.16
C ARG A 4 -47.97 -9.47 -15.13
N ARG A 5 -48.37 -10.40 -14.26
CA ARG A 5 -47.47 -11.32 -13.56
C ARG A 5 -47.08 -12.43 -14.54
N GLY A 6 -45.78 -12.67 -14.71
CA GLY A 6 -45.23 -13.78 -15.48
C GLY A 6 -44.63 -14.84 -14.55
N LEU A 7 -45.18 -16.05 -14.62
CA LEU A 7 -44.66 -17.30 -14.04
C LEU A 7 -43.49 -17.80 -14.90
N CYS A 8 -42.30 -18.00 -14.31
CA CYS A 8 -41.23 -18.81 -14.90
C CYS A 8 -40.37 -19.47 -13.81
N TYR A 9 -40.87 -20.52 -13.17
CA TYR A 9 -40.03 -21.62 -12.68
C TYR A 9 -40.80 -22.92 -12.93
N PRO A 10 -40.22 -23.92 -13.61
CA PRO A 10 -40.80 -25.26 -13.61
C PRO A 10 -40.66 -25.85 -12.20
N GLY A 11 -41.66 -26.62 -11.77
CA GLY A 11 -41.66 -27.30 -10.47
C GLY A 11 -40.49 -28.28 -10.31
N PRO A 12 -40.23 -28.75 -9.07
CA PRO A 12 -39.05 -29.55 -8.77
C PRO A 12 -39.01 -30.83 -9.62
N PRO A 13 -37.83 -31.24 -10.14
CA PRO A 13 -37.73 -32.42 -10.97
C PRO A 13 -37.85 -33.70 -10.13
N GLN A 14 -38.24 -34.79 -10.79
CA GLN A 14 -38.56 -36.11 -10.24
C GLN A 14 -37.48 -36.78 -9.35
N TRP A 15 -36.29 -36.18 -9.22
CA TRP A 15 -35.19 -36.68 -8.40
C TRP A 15 -35.41 -36.47 -6.88
N GLU A 16 -36.18 -35.45 -6.47
CA GLU A 16 -36.51 -35.24 -5.04
C GLU A 16 -37.35 -36.40 -4.46
N ALA A 17 -38.13 -37.09 -5.30
CA ALA A 17 -38.88 -38.29 -4.91
C ALA A 17 -37.97 -39.54 -4.83
N GLN A 18 -36.91 -39.60 -5.64
CA GLN A 18 -35.92 -40.69 -5.59
C GLN A 18 -35.02 -40.57 -4.36
N TRP A 19 -34.67 -39.35 -3.93
CA TRP A 19 -33.81 -39.14 -2.75
C TRP A 19 -34.45 -39.64 -1.45
N ARG A 20 -35.76 -39.42 -1.24
CA ARG A 20 -36.47 -39.93 -0.04
C ARG A 20 -36.60 -41.46 -0.01
N ALA A 21 -36.65 -42.11 -1.16
CA ALA A 21 -36.74 -43.57 -1.23
C ALA A 21 -35.41 -44.27 -0.87
N VAL A 22 -34.27 -43.61 -1.12
CA VAL A 22 -32.94 -44.15 -0.80
C VAL A 22 -32.63 -44.04 0.69
N GLU A 23 -33.06 -42.97 1.37
CA GLU A 23 -32.87 -42.84 2.83
C GLU A 23 -33.69 -43.85 3.65
N GLU A 24 -34.88 -44.26 3.17
CA GLU A 24 -35.70 -45.29 3.84
C GLU A 24 -35.10 -46.70 3.70
N GLU A 25 -34.37 -47.01 2.62
CA GLU A 25 -33.70 -48.31 2.44
C GLU A 25 -32.43 -48.46 3.30
N GLU A 26 -31.64 -47.39 3.48
CA GLU A 26 -30.39 -47.45 4.24
C GLU A 26 -30.60 -47.52 5.77
N ALA A 27 -31.70 -46.98 6.29
CA ALA A 27 -32.04 -47.04 7.71
C ALA A 27 -32.44 -48.45 8.20
N GLY A 28 -32.79 -49.37 7.28
CA GLY A 28 -33.33 -50.70 7.59
C GLY A 28 -32.31 -51.82 7.84
N ARG A 29 -31.01 -51.62 7.56
CA ARG A 29 -30.00 -52.69 7.65
C ARG A 29 -28.99 -52.48 8.79
N GLY A 30 -29.50 -52.56 10.01
CA GLY A 30 -28.68 -52.65 11.22
C GLY A 30 -28.06 -54.05 11.46
N ARG A 31 -26.78 -54.04 11.88
CA ARG A 31 -26.13 -54.94 12.88
C ARG A 31 -25.98 -56.45 12.59
N LYS A 32 -24.72 -56.92 12.38
CA LYS A 32 -23.90 -57.71 13.36
C LYS A 32 -22.67 -58.42 12.74
N ARG A 33 -21.60 -58.43 13.56
CA ARG A 33 -20.54 -59.46 13.81
C ARG A 33 -19.17 -59.40 13.09
N ARG A 34 -18.15 -59.24 13.97
CA ARG A 34 -16.70 -59.48 13.84
C ARG A 34 -16.35 -60.90 13.34
N ARG A 35 -15.30 -61.05 12.51
CA ARG A 35 -13.99 -61.69 12.85
C ARG A 35 -13.03 -61.81 11.64
N ARG A 36 -11.77 -61.42 11.90
CA ARG A 36 -10.45 -61.90 11.42
C ARG A 36 -10.14 -62.05 9.91
N LEU A 37 -9.13 -61.26 9.50
CA LEU A 37 -7.92 -61.57 8.71
C LEU A 37 -7.94 -62.84 7.83
N HIS A 38 -7.73 -62.68 6.53
CA HIS A 38 -6.53 -63.20 5.83
C HIS A 38 -6.34 -62.55 4.45
N ARG A 39 -5.07 -62.33 4.14
CA ARG A 39 -4.48 -61.81 2.91
C ARG A 39 -4.44 -62.92 1.84
N VAL A 40 -5.03 -62.71 0.67
CA VAL A 40 -4.59 -63.31 -0.61
C VAL A 40 -4.94 -62.34 -1.74
N GLY A 41 -3.94 -62.06 -2.58
CA GLY A 41 -4.09 -61.22 -3.77
C GLY A 41 -4.91 -61.90 -4.85
N GLY A 42 -5.62 -61.07 -5.60
CA GLY A 42 -6.30 -61.45 -6.83
C GLY A 42 -6.66 -60.18 -7.56
N ARG A 43 -6.04 -59.96 -8.72
CA ARG A 43 -6.48 -58.95 -9.67
C ARG A 43 -7.92 -59.29 -10.06
N MET A 44 -8.87 -58.48 -9.61
CA MET A 44 -10.12 -58.32 -10.33
C MET A 44 -10.21 -56.86 -10.71
N ALA A 45 -10.15 -56.63 -12.02
CA ALA A 45 -10.65 -55.40 -12.61
C ALA A 45 -12.15 -55.38 -12.31
N GLU A 46 -12.52 -54.80 -11.17
CA GLU A 46 -13.87 -54.30 -10.95
C GLU A 46 -14.00 -53.06 -11.82
N GLU A 47 -14.53 -53.28 -13.01
CA GLU A 47 -15.15 -52.26 -13.85
C GLU A 47 -16.39 -51.73 -13.12
N ARG A 48 -16.15 -50.99 -12.02
CA ARG A 48 -17.14 -50.09 -11.46
C ARG A 48 -17.13 -48.88 -12.37
N ALA A 49 -18.02 -48.89 -13.35
CA ALA A 49 -18.58 -47.67 -13.91
C ALA A 49 -19.30 -46.93 -12.77
N ALA A 50 -18.52 -46.33 -11.86
CA ALA A 50 -18.99 -45.21 -11.09
C ALA A 50 -19.46 -44.21 -12.14
N ALA A 51 -20.71 -43.79 -12.08
CA ALA A 51 -21.16 -42.61 -12.77
C ALA A 51 -20.26 -41.47 -12.27
N GLU A 52 -19.14 -41.23 -12.95
CA GLU A 52 -18.30 -40.08 -12.76
C GLU A 52 -19.17 -38.91 -13.18
N TRP A 53 -19.85 -38.31 -12.20
CA TRP A 53 -20.34 -36.96 -12.35
C TRP A 53 -19.14 -36.15 -12.84
N PRO A 54 -19.19 -35.59 -14.07
CA PRO A 54 -18.08 -34.81 -14.58
C PRO A 54 -17.76 -33.76 -13.53
N ASP A 55 -16.49 -33.61 -13.16
CA ASP A 55 -16.09 -32.56 -12.23
C ASP A 55 -16.57 -31.23 -12.83
N LEU A 56 -17.65 -30.70 -12.26
CA LEU A 56 -18.34 -29.53 -12.78
C LEU A 56 -17.37 -28.35 -12.89
N PHE A 57 -16.34 -28.35 -12.04
CA PHE A 57 -15.28 -27.36 -12.09
C PHE A 57 -14.47 -27.44 -13.39
N ASP A 58 -14.07 -28.63 -13.82
CA ASP A 58 -13.29 -28.83 -15.05
C ASP A 58 -14.06 -28.44 -16.33
N THR A 59 -15.39 -28.46 -16.27
CA THR A 59 -16.25 -28.01 -17.38
C THR A 59 -16.42 -26.49 -17.46
N LEU A 60 -16.06 -25.73 -16.43
CA LEU A 60 -16.18 -24.28 -16.46
C LEU A 60 -15.29 -23.68 -17.55
N PRO A 61 -15.73 -22.68 -18.32
CA PRO A 61 -14.87 -21.92 -19.21
C PRO A 61 -13.78 -21.13 -18.46
N ASP A 62 -12.55 -21.11 -19.01
CA ASP A 62 -11.40 -20.43 -18.40
C ASP A 62 -11.59 -18.91 -18.28
N ASP A 63 -12.34 -18.28 -19.18
CA ASP A 63 -12.68 -16.87 -19.13
C ASP A 63 -13.57 -16.52 -17.94
N LEU A 64 -14.52 -17.39 -17.57
CA LEU A 64 -15.31 -17.24 -16.34
C LEU A 64 -14.43 -17.36 -15.10
N VAL A 65 -13.53 -18.34 -15.08
CA VAL A 65 -12.59 -18.52 -13.96
C VAL A 65 -11.67 -17.31 -13.84
N VAL A 66 -11.10 -16.80 -14.94
CA VAL A 66 -10.28 -15.58 -14.96
C VAL A 66 -11.08 -14.36 -14.50
N SER A 67 -12.36 -14.23 -14.88
CA SER A 67 -13.24 -13.16 -14.42
C SER A 67 -13.45 -13.19 -12.90
N ILE A 68 -13.69 -14.39 -12.35
CA ILE A 68 -13.82 -14.59 -10.89
C ILE A 68 -12.50 -14.24 -10.19
N LEU A 69 -11.37 -14.76 -10.68
CA LEU A 69 -10.05 -14.49 -10.11
C LEU A 69 -9.66 -13.02 -10.21
N SER A 70 -10.06 -12.32 -11.27
CA SER A 70 -9.82 -10.88 -11.43
C SER A 70 -10.58 -10.07 -10.38
N LYS A 71 -11.84 -10.43 -10.10
CA LYS A 71 -12.63 -9.80 -9.02
C LYS A 71 -12.02 -10.09 -7.66
N LEU A 72 -11.62 -11.34 -7.40
CA LEU A 72 -10.93 -11.73 -6.18
C LEU A 72 -9.63 -10.93 -6.00
N SER A 73 -8.82 -10.81 -7.05
CA SER A 73 -7.56 -10.08 -7.03
C SER A 73 -7.77 -8.59 -6.73
N ALA A 74 -8.82 -7.99 -7.27
CA ALA A 74 -9.20 -6.60 -7.02
C ALA A 74 -9.73 -6.36 -5.59
N SER A 75 -10.41 -7.34 -4.99
CA SER A 75 -10.96 -7.23 -3.64
C SER A 75 -10.09 -7.85 -2.54
N ALA A 76 -8.97 -8.49 -2.90
CA ALA A 76 -8.10 -9.18 -1.96
C ALA A 76 -7.63 -8.25 -0.84
N ALA A 77 -7.74 -8.71 0.40
CA ALA A 77 -7.36 -7.99 1.60
C ALA A 77 -5.92 -8.31 2.03
N ALA A 78 -5.34 -9.39 1.53
CA ALA A 78 -3.96 -9.77 1.77
C ALA A 78 -3.34 -10.50 0.57
N PRO A 79 -1.98 -10.53 0.45
CA PRO A 79 -1.30 -11.30 -0.58
C PRO A 79 -1.64 -12.80 -0.55
N SER A 80 -1.98 -13.32 0.64
CA SER A 80 -2.37 -14.72 0.86
C SER A 80 -3.67 -15.09 0.14
N ASP A 81 -4.59 -14.16 -0.10
CA ASP A 81 -5.91 -14.49 -0.65
C ASP A 81 -5.80 -15.07 -2.06
N LEU A 82 -4.98 -14.44 -2.91
CA LEU A 82 -4.71 -14.92 -4.25
C LEU A 82 -3.77 -16.14 -4.24
N ALA A 83 -2.80 -16.17 -3.32
CA ALA A 83 -1.88 -17.29 -3.19
C ALA A 83 -2.62 -18.59 -2.82
N SER A 84 -3.52 -18.54 -1.84
CA SER A 84 -4.32 -19.68 -1.38
C SER A 84 -5.17 -20.27 -2.49
N VAL A 85 -5.79 -19.45 -3.34
CA VAL A 85 -6.57 -19.97 -4.47
C VAL A 85 -5.68 -20.61 -5.53
N ARG A 86 -4.50 -20.03 -5.79
CA ARG A 86 -3.56 -20.54 -6.80
C ARG A 86 -2.94 -21.88 -6.41
N ILE A 87 -2.73 -22.13 -5.12
CA ILE A 87 -2.10 -23.40 -4.68
C ILE A 87 -3.07 -24.58 -4.66
N THR A 88 -4.37 -24.37 -4.87
CA THR A 88 -5.37 -25.45 -4.80
C THR A 88 -5.22 -26.46 -5.93
N CYS A 89 -5.04 -26.00 -7.17
CA CYS A 89 -4.86 -26.88 -8.33
C CYS A 89 -4.05 -26.21 -9.44
N LYS A 90 -3.52 -27.04 -10.36
CA LYS A 90 -2.69 -26.57 -11.49
C LYS A 90 -3.43 -25.57 -12.38
N ARG A 91 -4.72 -25.79 -12.61
CA ARG A 91 -5.57 -24.93 -13.45
C ARG A 91 -5.72 -23.53 -12.84
N LEU A 92 -6.08 -23.46 -11.56
CA LEU A 92 -6.18 -22.18 -10.84
C LEU A 92 -4.82 -21.48 -10.68
N ASN A 93 -3.73 -22.23 -10.52
CA ASN A 93 -2.39 -21.65 -10.53
C ASN A 93 -2.08 -20.95 -11.86
N GLY A 94 -2.36 -21.63 -12.99
CA GLY A 94 -2.13 -21.09 -14.33
C GLY A 94 -3.00 -19.87 -14.62
N LEU A 95 -4.31 -19.98 -14.40
CA LEU A 95 -5.26 -18.90 -14.66
C LEU A 95 -5.09 -17.71 -13.70
N GLY A 96 -4.71 -17.97 -12.44
CA GLY A 96 -4.41 -16.91 -11.47
C GLY A 96 -3.15 -16.11 -11.75
N LEU A 97 -2.29 -16.59 -12.65
CA LEU A 97 -1.12 -15.87 -13.18
C LEU A 97 -1.40 -15.19 -14.53
N SER A 98 -2.64 -15.24 -15.02
CA SER A 98 -3.05 -14.51 -16.22
C SER A 98 -2.78 -13.00 -16.05
N PRO A 99 -2.26 -12.31 -17.09
CA PRO A 99 -2.09 -10.86 -17.06
C PRO A 99 -3.37 -10.10 -16.65
N LEU A 100 -4.55 -10.60 -17.03
CA LEU A 100 -5.83 -9.96 -16.67
C LEU A 100 -6.08 -9.97 -15.16
N VAL A 101 -5.73 -11.07 -14.48
CA VAL A 101 -5.87 -11.19 -13.02
C VAL A 101 -4.83 -10.31 -12.33
N LEU A 102 -3.57 -10.39 -12.75
CA LEU A 102 -2.46 -9.65 -12.13
C LEU A 102 -2.59 -8.13 -12.31
N ALA A 103 -3.12 -7.68 -13.45
CA ALA A 103 -3.43 -6.27 -13.70
C ALA A 103 -4.46 -5.69 -12.71
N LYS A 104 -5.25 -6.55 -12.06
CA LYS A 104 -6.31 -6.18 -11.12
C LYS A 104 -5.91 -6.32 -9.65
N ALA A 105 -4.69 -6.79 -9.34
CA ALA A 105 -4.21 -6.92 -7.97
C ALA A 105 -4.41 -5.64 -7.15
N SER A 106 -5.11 -5.77 -6.02
CA SER A 106 -5.38 -4.68 -5.09
C SER A 106 -4.11 -4.20 -4.38
N VAL A 107 -4.10 -2.95 -3.92
CA VAL A 107 -3.02 -2.38 -3.09
C VAL A 107 -2.67 -3.29 -1.91
N LYS A 108 -3.69 -3.86 -1.23
CA LYS A 108 -3.49 -4.74 -0.07
C LYS A 108 -2.89 -6.10 -0.45
N SER A 109 -3.25 -6.64 -1.61
CA SER A 109 -2.64 -7.87 -2.14
C SER A 109 -1.17 -7.71 -2.54
N LEU A 110 -0.74 -6.46 -2.82
CA LEU A 110 0.64 -6.11 -3.16
C LEU A 110 1.47 -5.69 -1.94
N ALA A 111 0.83 -5.48 -0.78
CA ALA A 111 1.40 -4.88 0.43
C ALA A 111 2.33 -5.81 1.22
N VAL A 112 3.38 -6.32 0.58
CA VAL A 112 4.46 -7.09 1.23
C VAL A 112 5.36 -6.13 2.01
N GLY A 113 5.63 -6.41 3.29
CA GLY A 113 6.58 -5.64 4.11
C GLY A 113 8.04 -6.04 3.86
N ALA A 114 8.99 -5.23 4.33
CA ALA A 114 10.41 -5.46 4.06
C ALA A 114 10.92 -6.78 4.68
N ARG A 115 10.45 -7.13 5.87
CA ARG A 115 10.77 -8.41 6.53
C ARG A 115 10.27 -9.64 5.75
N GLY A 116 9.18 -9.49 4.99
CA GLY A 116 8.60 -10.54 4.15
C GLY A 116 9.08 -10.50 2.70
N TRP A 117 10.06 -9.65 2.38
CA TRP A 117 10.54 -9.50 1.02
C TRP A 117 11.39 -10.70 0.61
N THR A 118 10.88 -11.47 -0.35
CA THR A 118 11.52 -12.66 -0.90
C THR A 118 11.58 -12.55 -2.42
N GLU A 119 12.40 -13.39 -3.05
CA GLU A 119 12.47 -13.48 -4.51
C GLU A 119 11.08 -13.79 -5.14
N SER A 120 10.26 -14.59 -4.46
CA SER A 120 8.88 -14.87 -4.90
C SER A 120 7.98 -13.64 -4.79
N ALA A 121 8.09 -12.84 -3.72
CA ALA A 121 7.35 -11.59 -3.57
C ALA A 121 7.77 -10.56 -4.64
N HIS A 122 9.07 -10.44 -4.90
CA HIS A 122 9.62 -9.60 -5.95
C HIS A 122 9.10 -10.02 -7.32
N ARG A 123 9.17 -11.32 -7.64
CA ARG A 123 8.67 -11.88 -8.91
C ARG A 123 7.19 -11.59 -9.08
N PHE A 124 6.37 -11.79 -8.05
CA PHE A 124 4.94 -11.52 -8.11
C PHE A 124 4.64 -10.04 -8.38
N LEU A 125 5.30 -9.12 -7.66
CA LEU A 125 5.13 -7.69 -7.86
C LEU A 125 5.59 -7.27 -9.27
N LYS A 126 6.69 -7.84 -9.77
CA LYS A 126 7.17 -7.65 -11.13
C LYS A 126 6.16 -8.14 -12.17
N GLN A 127 5.59 -9.34 -12.00
CA GLN A 127 4.58 -9.86 -12.92
C GLN A 127 3.32 -8.97 -12.95
N CYS A 128 2.89 -8.44 -11.81
CA CYS A 128 1.79 -7.48 -11.77
C CYS A 128 2.14 -6.18 -12.51
N ALA A 129 3.35 -5.65 -12.33
CA ALA A 129 3.82 -4.47 -13.05
C ALA A 129 3.94 -4.70 -14.56
N ASP A 130 4.41 -5.88 -14.99
CA ASP A 130 4.51 -6.27 -16.39
C ASP A 130 3.11 -6.47 -17.02
N ALA A 131 2.14 -6.95 -16.23
CA ALA A 131 0.73 -7.04 -16.62
C ALA A 131 0.02 -5.67 -16.70
N GLY A 132 0.69 -4.56 -16.37
CA GLY A 132 0.14 -3.21 -16.46
C GLY A 132 -0.55 -2.71 -15.19
N ASN A 133 -0.38 -3.38 -14.05
CA ASN A 133 -0.85 -2.86 -12.77
C ASN A 133 -0.03 -1.62 -12.37
N LEU A 134 -0.71 -0.46 -12.32
CA LEU A 134 -0.07 0.83 -12.04
C LEU A 134 0.43 0.93 -10.59
N GLU A 135 -0.30 0.33 -9.65
CA GLU A 135 0.09 0.28 -8.24
C GLU A 135 1.36 -0.58 -8.08
N ALA A 136 1.41 -1.75 -8.72
CA ALA A 136 2.61 -2.58 -8.73
C ALA A 136 3.81 -1.86 -9.38
N CYS A 137 3.59 -1.13 -10.48
CA CYS A 137 4.61 -0.28 -11.09
C CYS A 137 5.12 0.77 -10.09
N TYR A 138 4.21 1.44 -9.37
CA TYR A 138 4.56 2.44 -8.38
C TYR A 138 5.36 1.83 -7.22
N MET A 139 4.83 0.78 -6.57
CA MET A 139 5.48 0.11 -5.44
C MET A 139 6.85 -0.44 -5.81
N LEU A 140 6.96 -1.21 -6.90
CA LEU A 140 8.24 -1.75 -7.36
C LEU A 140 9.20 -0.64 -7.77
N GLY A 141 8.69 0.44 -8.35
CA GLY A 141 9.46 1.63 -8.71
C GLY A 141 10.09 2.30 -7.49
N MET A 142 9.29 2.53 -6.43
CA MET A 142 9.76 3.08 -5.15
C MET A 142 10.83 2.19 -4.50
N ILE A 143 10.57 0.88 -4.44
CA ILE A 143 11.52 -0.11 -3.87
C ILE A 143 12.84 -0.11 -4.66
N ARG A 144 12.77 -0.19 -6.00
CA ARG A 144 13.97 -0.19 -6.84
C ARG A 144 14.74 1.12 -6.74
N PHE A 145 14.05 2.25 -6.63
CA PHE A 145 14.67 3.56 -6.58
C PHE A 145 15.40 3.81 -5.25
N TYR A 146 14.71 3.59 -4.12
CA TYR A 146 15.24 3.93 -2.80
C TYR A 146 15.98 2.76 -2.13
N CYS A 147 15.48 1.52 -2.24
CA CYS A 147 15.97 0.40 -1.44
C CYS A 147 17.02 -0.47 -2.16
N LEU A 148 16.88 -0.65 -3.48
CA LEU A 148 17.74 -1.54 -4.28
C LEU A 148 18.74 -0.78 -5.16
N GLU A 149 18.84 0.54 -4.99
CA GLU A 149 19.76 1.45 -5.71
C GLU A 149 19.66 1.42 -7.25
N SER A 150 18.63 0.77 -7.79
CA SER A 150 18.35 0.60 -9.21
C SER A 150 17.55 1.77 -9.76
N ARG A 151 18.04 2.99 -9.51
CA ARG A 151 17.36 4.29 -9.67
C ARG A 151 16.73 4.50 -11.04
N GLY A 152 17.48 4.25 -12.13
CA GLY A 152 16.96 4.40 -13.49
C GLY A 152 15.74 3.51 -13.76
N SER A 153 15.82 2.23 -13.37
CA SER A 153 14.69 1.30 -13.51
C SER A 153 13.52 1.64 -12.59
N GLY A 154 13.80 2.13 -11.37
CA GLY A 154 12.78 2.55 -10.42
C GLY A 154 12.01 3.78 -10.91
N ALA A 155 12.73 4.78 -11.41
CA ALA A 155 12.14 5.99 -12.01
C ALA A 155 11.30 5.65 -13.25
N ALA A 156 11.78 4.74 -14.12
CA ALA A 156 11.03 4.30 -15.30
C ALA A 156 9.69 3.62 -14.92
N LEU A 157 9.68 2.78 -13.88
CA LEU A 157 8.45 2.15 -13.39
C LEU A 157 7.47 3.17 -12.78
N MET A 158 7.96 4.11 -11.99
CA MET A 158 7.13 5.21 -11.49
C MET A 158 6.60 6.08 -12.64
N ALA A 159 7.40 6.34 -13.68
CA ALA A 159 6.97 7.07 -14.86
C ALA A 159 5.85 6.33 -15.62
N ARG A 160 5.96 5.00 -15.76
CA ARG A 160 4.87 4.17 -16.32
C ARG A 160 3.57 4.32 -15.51
N ALA A 161 3.66 4.23 -14.18
CA ALA A 161 2.50 4.46 -13.30
C ALA A 161 1.93 5.88 -13.46
N ALA A 162 2.79 6.89 -13.52
CA ALA A 162 2.41 8.28 -13.68
C ALA A 162 1.76 8.60 -15.04
N MET A 163 2.18 7.94 -16.13
CA MET A 163 1.50 8.02 -17.42
C MET A 163 0.08 7.46 -17.36
N GLY A 164 -0.15 6.43 -16.54
CA GLY A 164 -1.48 5.91 -16.21
C GLY A 164 -2.28 6.73 -15.19
N SER A 165 -1.88 7.97 -14.90
CA SER A 165 -2.52 8.85 -13.91
C SER A 165 -2.48 8.33 -12.47
N HIS A 166 -1.41 7.62 -12.09
CA HIS A 166 -1.19 7.22 -10.71
C HIS A 166 -0.69 8.40 -9.86
N ALA A 167 -1.56 8.95 -9.01
CA ALA A 167 -1.32 10.20 -8.30
C ALA A 167 -0.09 10.14 -7.36
N ALA A 168 0.11 9.04 -6.63
CA ALA A 168 1.26 8.86 -5.75
C ALA A 168 2.59 8.72 -6.52
N ALA A 169 2.55 8.17 -7.74
CA ALA A 169 3.74 8.05 -8.58
C ALA A 169 4.14 9.42 -9.15
N LEU A 170 3.16 10.21 -9.61
CA LEU A 170 3.37 11.60 -10.03
C LEU A 170 3.99 12.43 -8.90
N TYR A 171 3.46 12.31 -7.68
CA TYR A 171 4.00 13.03 -6.52
C TYR A 171 5.43 12.58 -6.16
N SER A 172 5.69 11.27 -6.16
CA SER A 172 7.04 10.74 -5.90
C SER A 172 8.06 11.22 -6.94
N LEU A 173 7.69 11.25 -8.22
CA LEU A 173 8.54 11.82 -9.27
C LEU A 173 8.74 13.34 -9.07
N ALA A 174 7.72 14.07 -8.62
CA ALA A 174 7.87 15.49 -8.31
C ALA A 174 8.91 15.73 -7.20
N VAL A 175 8.87 14.93 -6.12
CA VAL A 175 9.85 14.97 -5.04
C VAL A 175 11.26 14.69 -5.57
N ILE A 176 11.40 13.69 -6.45
CA ILE A 176 12.68 13.38 -7.12
C ILE A 176 13.18 14.59 -7.90
N GLN A 177 12.33 15.26 -8.67
CA GLN A 177 12.71 16.45 -9.45
C GLN A 177 13.08 17.65 -8.59
N PHE A 178 12.35 17.91 -7.49
CA PHE A 178 12.70 19.01 -6.58
C PHE A 178 14.03 18.81 -5.88
N ASN A 179 14.35 17.56 -5.55
CA ASN A 179 15.56 17.23 -4.85
C ASN A 179 16.71 16.91 -5.82
N GLY A 180 16.45 16.60 -7.08
CA GLY A 180 17.43 16.03 -8.01
C GLY A 180 17.90 14.67 -7.50
N SER A 181 16.97 13.85 -6.99
CA SER A 181 17.29 12.55 -6.39
C SER A 181 17.74 11.57 -7.46
N GLY A 182 18.68 10.69 -7.10
CA GLY A 182 19.10 9.59 -7.96
C GLY A 182 20.07 9.97 -9.09
N GLY A 183 20.61 11.18 -9.02
CA GLY A 183 21.70 11.67 -9.86
C GLY A 183 22.45 12.81 -9.16
N SER A 184 22.85 13.85 -9.90
CA SER A 184 23.63 14.98 -9.38
C SER A 184 22.74 16.10 -8.80
N LYS A 185 23.34 17.05 -8.07
CA LYS A 185 22.62 18.27 -7.61
C LYS A 185 22.10 19.13 -8.76
N ARG A 186 22.70 19.00 -9.96
CA ARG A 186 22.31 19.73 -11.17
C ARG A 186 21.06 19.15 -11.84
N ASP A 187 20.62 17.96 -11.42
CA ASP A 187 19.48 17.25 -12.00
C ASP A 187 18.15 17.74 -11.41
N LYS A 188 18.19 18.81 -10.58
CA LYS A 188 16.99 19.46 -10.07
C LYS A 188 16.27 20.17 -11.20
N ASP A 189 15.04 19.76 -11.47
CA ASP A 189 14.12 20.48 -12.34
C ASP A 189 12.88 20.90 -11.54
N LEU A 190 12.92 22.13 -11.02
CA LEU A 190 11.83 22.66 -10.22
C LEU A 190 10.55 22.84 -11.04
N GLY A 191 10.68 23.20 -12.32
CA GLY A 191 9.54 23.38 -13.23
C GLY A 191 8.82 22.06 -13.50
N ALA A 192 9.59 21.01 -13.82
CA ALA A 192 9.05 19.66 -13.96
C ALA A 192 8.44 19.15 -12.65
N GLY A 193 9.08 19.42 -11.51
CA GLY A 193 8.54 19.10 -10.18
C GLY A 193 7.18 19.75 -9.93
N VAL A 194 7.04 21.04 -10.21
CA VAL A 194 5.75 21.76 -10.08
C VAL A 194 4.69 21.17 -11.02
N ALA A 195 5.04 20.89 -12.28
CA ALA A 195 4.11 20.32 -13.24
C ALA A 195 3.60 18.93 -12.81
N LEU A 196 4.47 18.07 -12.28
CA LEU A 196 4.11 16.76 -11.74
C LEU A 196 3.23 16.90 -10.49
N CYS A 197 3.56 17.82 -9.58
CA CYS A 197 2.72 18.12 -8.41
C CYS A 197 1.33 18.61 -8.81
N ALA A 198 1.22 19.49 -9.81
CA ALA A 198 -0.06 19.98 -10.30
C ALA A 198 -0.91 18.83 -10.85
N ARG A 199 -0.32 17.93 -11.66
CA ARG A 199 -1.02 16.74 -12.16
C ARG A 199 -1.49 15.82 -11.03
N ALA A 200 -0.64 15.55 -10.04
CA ALA A 200 -1.01 14.75 -8.87
C ALA A 200 -2.13 15.40 -8.04
N ALA A 201 -2.09 16.73 -7.88
CA ALA A 201 -3.08 17.50 -7.12
C ALA A 201 -4.47 17.49 -7.78
N VAL A 202 -4.52 17.55 -9.12
CA VAL A 202 -5.76 17.38 -9.91
C VAL A 202 -6.37 16.00 -9.68
N LEU A 203 -5.54 14.97 -9.57
CA LEU A 203 -5.95 13.60 -9.25
C LEU A 203 -6.28 13.37 -7.77
N GLY A 204 -6.30 14.42 -6.95
CA GLY A 204 -6.71 14.35 -5.55
C GLY A 204 -5.58 14.10 -4.56
N HIS A 205 -4.31 14.04 -4.97
CA HIS A 205 -3.19 13.84 -4.04
C HIS A 205 -2.99 15.06 -3.14
N VAL A 206 -3.32 14.91 -1.85
CA VAL A 206 -3.33 16.02 -0.88
C VAL A 206 -1.94 16.60 -0.67
N ASP A 207 -0.90 15.77 -0.53
CA ASP A 207 0.46 16.29 -0.33
C ASP A 207 1.00 17.04 -1.54
N ALA A 208 0.64 16.62 -2.75
CA ALA A 208 1.03 17.31 -3.98
C ALA A 208 0.34 18.68 -4.08
N LEU A 209 -0.94 18.76 -3.70
CA LEU A 209 -1.67 20.02 -3.61
C LEU A 209 -1.03 20.97 -2.58
N ARG A 210 -0.59 20.43 -1.43
CA ARG A 210 0.13 21.18 -0.40
C ARG A 210 1.48 21.69 -0.90
N GLU A 211 2.28 20.84 -1.55
CA GLU A 211 3.52 21.27 -2.19
C GLU A 211 3.29 22.37 -3.21
N LEU A 212 2.29 22.22 -4.07
CA LEU A 212 1.95 23.23 -5.08
C LEU A 212 1.59 24.57 -4.44
N GLY A 213 0.83 24.55 -3.34
CA GLY A 213 0.50 25.75 -2.56
C GLY A 213 1.73 26.45 -1.98
N HIS A 214 2.75 25.70 -1.55
CA HIS A 214 4.03 26.28 -1.14
C HIS A 214 4.85 26.80 -2.34
N CYS A 215 4.91 26.05 -3.44
CA CYS A 215 5.63 26.47 -4.64
C CYS A 215 5.12 27.82 -5.17
N LEU A 216 3.81 28.04 -5.19
CA LEU A 216 3.19 29.30 -5.58
C LEU A 216 3.46 30.44 -4.59
N GLN A 217 3.46 30.18 -3.29
CA GLN A 217 3.75 31.22 -2.30
C GLN A 217 5.19 31.71 -2.37
N ASP A 218 6.14 30.79 -2.57
CA ASP A 218 7.56 31.09 -2.56
C ASP A 218 8.10 31.47 -3.95
N GLY A 219 7.35 31.20 -5.03
CA GLY A 219 7.85 31.30 -6.40
C GLY A 219 8.87 30.20 -6.75
N PHE A 220 8.73 29.02 -6.13
CA PHE A 220 9.68 27.91 -6.28
C PHE A 220 9.32 27.06 -7.50
N GLY A 221 10.08 27.20 -8.60
CA GLY A 221 9.83 26.50 -9.87
C GLY A 221 8.65 27.03 -10.68
N VAL A 222 7.98 28.09 -10.20
CA VAL A 222 6.81 28.71 -10.82
C VAL A 222 6.75 30.20 -10.47
N ARG A 223 6.03 31.01 -11.26
CA ARG A 223 5.79 32.41 -10.91
C ARG A 223 5.07 32.50 -9.56
N ARG A 224 5.58 33.36 -8.68
CA ARG A 224 5.00 33.58 -7.35
C ARG A 224 3.55 34.09 -7.46
N ASN A 225 2.63 33.39 -6.82
CA ASN A 225 1.23 33.76 -6.63
C ASN A 225 0.78 33.40 -5.21
N VAL A 226 0.96 34.33 -4.28
CA VAL A 226 0.69 34.11 -2.85
C VAL A 226 -0.79 33.81 -2.59
N ALA A 227 -1.70 34.52 -3.27
CA ALA A 227 -3.14 34.37 -3.07
C ALA A 227 -3.62 32.96 -3.46
N GLU A 228 -3.20 32.48 -4.63
CA GLU A 228 -3.54 31.13 -5.09
C GLU A 228 -2.84 30.05 -4.25
N GLY A 229 -1.57 30.24 -3.90
CA GLY A 229 -0.86 29.30 -3.05
C GLY A 229 -1.53 29.12 -1.68
N ARG A 230 -2.02 30.20 -1.06
CA ARG A 230 -2.83 30.14 0.17
C ARG A 230 -4.14 29.37 -0.03
N ARG A 231 -4.84 29.60 -1.15
CA ARG A 231 -6.07 28.86 -1.48
C ARG A 231 -5.82 27.35 -1.56
N PHE A 232 -4.73 26.93 -2.23
CA PHE A 232 -4.39 25.51 -2.32
C PHE A 232 -4.01 24.88 -0.97
N LEU A 233 -3.33 25.62 -0.08
CA LEU A 233 -3.07 25.11 1.27
C LEU A 233 -4.35 24.90 2.08
N ILE A 234 -5.29 25.84 2.00
CA ILE A 234 -6.61 25.71 2.65
C ILE A 234 -7.35 24.50 2.07
N GLN A 235 -7.35 24.36 0.74
CA GLN A 235 -7.99 23.24 0.06
C GLN A 235 -7.35 21.89 0.44
N ALA A 236 -6.02 21.82 0.59
CA ALA A 236 -5.33 20.61 1.05
C ALA A 236 -5.78 20.21 2.46
N ASN A 237 -5.84 21.15 3.40
CA ASN A 237 -6.33 20.88 4.75
C ASN A 237 -7.81 20.46 4.76
N ALA A 238 -8.66 21.08 3.94
CA ALA A 238 -10.06 20.71 3.81
C ALA A 238 -10.23 19.28 3.26
N ARG A 239 -9.45 18.89 2.24
CA ARG A 239 -9.47 17.52 1.69
C ARG A 239 -8.97 16.48 2.70
N GLU A 240 -7.93 16.82 3.46
CA GLU A 240 -7.40 15.98 4.53
C GLU A 240 -8.46 15.73 5.61
N LEU A 241 -9.12 16.79 6.08
CA LEU A 241 -10.21 16.68 7.06
C LEU A 241 -11.39 15.84 6.52
N ALA A 242 -11.81 16.09 5.29
CA ALA A 242 -12.89 15.32 4.66
C ALA A 242 -12.54 13.83 4.55
N ALA A 243 -11.29 13.48 4.23
CA ALA A 243 -10.85 12.08 4.17
C ALA A 243 -10.95 11.39 5.54
N VAL A 244 -10.58 12.08 6.61
CA VAL A 244 -10.68 11.54 7.98
C VAL A 244 -12.14 11.35 8.40
N LEU A 245 -12.99 12.36 8.19
CA LEU A 245 -14.41 12.26 8.54
C LEU A 245 -15.12 11.12 7.80
N ASN A 246 -14.77 10.90 6.54
CA ASN A 246 -15.30 9.78 5.76
C ASN A 246 -14.81 8.42 6.28
N ALA A 247 -13.56 8.32 6.71
CA ALA A 247 -13.00 7.11 7.30
C ALA A 247 -13.63 6.77 8.67
N SER A 248 -14.08 7.77 9.43
CA SER A 248 -14.73 7.62 10.75
C SER A 248 -16.24 7.37 10.69
N SER A 249 -16.85 7.23 9.50
CA SER A 249 -18.29 7.03 9.36
C SER A 249 -18.73 5.64 9.90
N PRO A 250 -19.89 5.52 10.59
CA PRO A 250 -20.41 4.25 11.11
C PRO A 250 -20.57 3.14 10.05
N ALA A 251 -20.80 3.51 8.78
CA ALA A 251 -20.84 2.56 7.67
C ALA A 251 -19.47 1.90 7.38
N ALA A 252 -18.36 2.59 7.66
CA ALA A 252 -17.01 2.05 7.57
C ALA A 252 -16.62 1.23 8.82
N ALA A 253 -17.16 1.56 9.99
CA ALA A 253 -16.98 0.80 11.23
C ALA A 253 -17.65 -0.60 11.18
N ALA A 254 -18.80 -0.72 10.51
CA ALA A 254 -19.47 -2.01 10.29
C ALA A 254 -18.64 -2.98 9.42
N ALA A 255 -17.82 -2.46 8.49
CA ALA A 255 -16.92 -3.27 7.66
C ALA A 255 -15.62 -3.68 8.36
N SER A 256 -15.35 -3.15 9.56
CA SER A 256 -14.09 -3.36 10.31
C SER A 256 -14.32 -3.95 11.71
N SER A 257 -15.50 -4.52 11.98
CA SER A 257 -15.93 -5.00 13.31
C SER A 257 -15.12 -6.17 13.90
N SER A 258 -14.07 -6.67 13.24
CA SER A 258 -13.10 -7.60 13.84
C SER A 258 -11.80 -6.93 14.31
N ALA A 259 -11.55 -5.65 13.98
CA ALA A 259 -10.33 -4.93 14.37
C ALA A 259 -10.51 -4.04 15.61
N TRP A 260 -11.75 -3.72 16.00
CA TRP A 260 -12.03 -2.78 17.08
C TRP A 260 -12.01 -3.38 18.50
N GLN A 261 -11.75 -4.69 18.65
CA GLN A 261 -11.77 -5.36 19.97
C GLN A 261 -10.40 -5.60 20.61
N HIS A 262 -9.28 -5.37 19.90
CA HIS A 262 -7.93 -5.66 20.45
C HIS A 262 -7.05 -4.44 20.77
N HIS A 263 -7.52 -3.20 20.58
CA HIS A 263 -6.69 -2.01 20.85
C HIS A 263 -6.93 -1.30 22.19
N HIS A 264 -7.61 -1.94 23.15
CA HIS A 264 -7.85 -1.34 24.48
C HIS A 264 -6.85 -1.72 25.57
N ARG A 265 -5.64 -2.14 25.21
CA ARG A 265 -4.61 -2.43 26.22
C ARG A 265 -3.21 -2.19 25.66
N ASP A 266 -2.86 -0.91 25.52
CA ASP A 266 -1.55 -0.37 25.88
C ASP A 266 -1.54 1.16 25.61
N GLY A 267 -0.98 1.91 26.55
CA GLY A 267 -1.05 3.37 26.63
C GLY A 267 -0.30 4.11 25.51
N LEU A 268 -0.66 5.40 25.38
CA LEU A 268 -0.17 6.39 24.41
C LEU A 268 -0.69 6.27 22.96
N ALA A 269 -2.00 6.40 22.77
CA ALA A 269 -2.54 6.86 21.50
C ALA A 269 -2.24 8.38 21.35
N SER A 270 -1.15 8.71 20.68
CA SER A 270 -0.74 10.10 20.38
C SER A 270 -1.72 10.73 19.38
N GLY A 271 -2.62 11.58 19.90
CA GLY A 271 -3.57 12.36 19.11
C GLY A 271 -2.88 13.48 18.32
N CYS A 272 -3.37 13.75 17.11
CA CYS A 272 -2.69 14.61 16.16
C CYS A 272 -3.32 16.01 16.05
N SER A 273 -2.45 17.02 16.18
CA SER A 273 -2.76 18.43 16.43
C SER A 273 -2.92 19.27 15.16
N LEU A 274 -3.97 18.99 14.39
CA LEU A 274 -4.44 19.91 13.35
C LEU A 274 -5.71 20.67 13.75
N LEU A 275 -6.51 20.06 14.61
CA LEU A 275 -7.72 20.63 15.18
C LEU A 275 -7.67 20.61 16.72
N SER A 276 -6.51 20.35 17.35
CA SER A 276 -6.36 20.47 18.81
C SER A 276 -6.71 21.88 19.30
N ASP A 277 -6.35 22.89 18.51
CA ASP A 277 -6.68 24.29 18.76
C ASP A 277 -8.21 24.56 18.64
N PHE A 278 -8.97 23.59 18.09
CA PHE A 278 -10.44 23.58 17.94
C PHE A 278 -11.13 22.32 18.52
N GLY A 279 -10.44 21.49 19.32
CA GLY A 279 -10.99 20.29 19.97
C GLY A 279 -11.24 19.02 19.14
N CYS A 280 -10.73 18.87 17.90
CA CYS A 280 -10.91 17.62 17.14
C CYS A 280 -9.59 16.82 17.01
N ASN A 281 -9.64 15.52 17.32
CA ASN A 281 -8.51 14.61 17.12
C ASN A 281 -8.65 13.94 15.74
N VAL A 282 -7.70 14.22 14.85
CA VAL A 282 -7.69 13.68 13.48
C VAL A 282 -6.58 12.62 13.41
N PRO A 283 -6.89 11.32 13.31
CA PRO A 283 -5.85 10.29 13.20
C PRO A 283 -4.94 10.53 12.00
N ALA A 284 -3.65 10.21 12.17
CA ALA A 284 -2.68 10.31 11.08
C ALA A 284 -3.12 9.40 9.91
N PRO A 285 -3.04 9.86 8.65
CA PRO A 285 -3.34 9.02 7.50
C PRO A 285 -2.49 7.75 7.50
N GLU A 286 -3.10 6.61 7.17
CA GLU A 286 -2.35 5.37 7.00
C GLU A 286 -1.29 5.56 5.90
N ALA A 287 -0.05 5.20 6.21
CA ALA A 287 1.04 5.27 5.25
C ALA A 287 0.83 4.26 4.12
N HIS A 288 1.08 4.71 2.89
CA HIS A 288 1.04 3.83 1.72
C HIS A 288 1.97 2.61 1.91
N PRO A 289 1.60 1.39 1.46
CA PRO A 289 2.43 0.19 1.63
C PRO A 289 3.88 0.34 1.16
N ALA A 290 4.11 1.04 0.04
CA ALA A 290 5.45 1.38 -0.43
C ALA A 290 6.26 2.19 0.60
N ASN A 291 5.65 3.16 1.28
CA ASN A 291 6.33 3.98 2.30
C ASN A 291 6.64 3.14 3.54
N ARG A 292 5.69 2.31 3.97
CA ARG A 292 5.89 1.37 5.08
C ARG A 292 7.03 0.41 4.78
N PHE A 293 7.08 -0.14 3.56
CA PHE A 293 8.18 -0.99 3.12
C PHE A 293 9.53 -0.28 3.26
N MET A 294 9.66 0.94 2.74
CA MET A 294 10.93 1.68 2.82
C MET A 294 11.32 1.96 4.27
N ALA A 295 10.37 2.39 5.11
CA ALA A 295 10.63 2.64 6.53
C ALA A 295 11.13 1.37 7.24
N GLU A 296 10.47 0.22 7.02
CA GLU A 296 10.91 -1.07 7.56
C GLU A 296 12.28 -1.51 7.02
N TRP A 297 12.52 -1.31 5.71
CA TRP A 297 13.77 -1.67 5.04
C TRP A 297 14.96 -0.98 5.69
N PHE A 298 14.88 0.34 5.85
CA PHE A 298 15.99 1.09 6.44
C PHE A 298 16.08 0.92 7.96
N ALA A 299 14.95 0.75 8.66
CA ALA A 299 14.97 0.43 10.09
C ALA A 299 15.68 -0.91 10.38
N SER A 300 15.49 -1.92 9.52
CA SER A 300 16.15 -3.23 9.68
C SER A 300 17.65 -3.20 9.41
N ARG A 301 18.13 -2.20 8.67
CA ARG A 301 19.55 -2.02 8.30
C ARG A 301 20.29 -1.02 9.19
N GLY A 302 19.57 -0.10 9.83
CA GLY A 302 20.12 0.92 10.74
C GLY A 302 20.55 0.42 12.12
N GLY A 303 20.81 -0.89 12.28
CA GLY A 303 21.23 -1.53 13.52
C GLY A 303 22.69 -2.02 13.54
N ALA A 304 23.47 -1.76 12.50
CA ALA A 304 24.91 -2.09 12.47
C ALA A 304 25.68 -0.89 11.90
N ASP A 305 26.18 -0.09 12.83
CA ASP A 305 27.22 0.90 12.61
C ASP A 305 28.53 0.19 12.23
N GLU A 306 28.68 -0.17 10.95
CA GLU A 306 29.97 -0.55 10.35
C GLU A 306 30.55 0.62 9.52
N SER A 307 30.25 1.86 9.92
CA SER A 307 30.93 3.04 9.39
C SER A 307 31.78 3.62 10.52
N GLY A 308 33.09 3.67 10.34
CA GLY A 308 34.00 4.20 11.36
C GLY A 308 33.62 5.60 11.87
N PRO A 309 34.19 6.04 13.00
CA PRO A 309 33.82 7.29 13.65
C PRO A 309 34.07 8.48 12.71
N GLY A 310 33.00 9.05 12.15
CA GLY A 310 33.04 10.26 11.32
C GLY A 310 32.19 10.25 10.04
N GLU A 311 31.65 9.11 9.60
CA GLU A 311 30.78 9.07 8.41
C GLU A 311 29.28 9.04 8.78
N GLU A 312 28.65 10.20 8.91
CA GLU A 312 27.18 10.27 9.05
C GLU A 312 26.49 9.59 7.85
N GLY A 313 25.75 8.50 8.06
CA GLY A 313 25.04 7.80 6.98
C GLY A 313 23.99 8.65 6.23
N LEU A 314 23.49 8.14 5.11
CA LEU A 314 22.36 8.75 4.39
C LEU A 314 21.13 8.84 5.29
N ARG A 315 20.52 10.02 5.36
CA ARG A 315 19.46 10.30 6.34
C ARG A 315 18.10 9.87 5.83
N LEU A 316 17.21 9.47 6.74
CA LEU A 316 15.79 9.30 6.44
C LEU A 316 15.03 10.62 6.60
N CYS A 317 13.91 10.74 5.87
CA CYS A 317 12.96 11.81 6.12
C CYS A 317 12.37 11.65 7.53
N SER A 318 12.38 12.72 8.32
CA SER A 318 11.90 12.71 9.71
C SER A 318 10.40 12.51 9.86
N HIS A 319 9.61 12.64 8.78
CA HIS A 319 8.22 12.22 8.81
C HIS A 319 8.14 10.69 8.77
N GLY A 320 7.84 10.04 9.91
CA GLY A 320 7.86 8.58 10.04
C GLY A 320 7.00 7.82 9.02
N GLY A 321 5.92 8.41 8.51
CA GLY A 321 5.07 7.81 7.46
C GLY A 321 5.62 7.92 6.03
N CYS A 322 6.76 8.58 5.83
CA CYS A 322 7.36 8.79 4.51
C CYS A 322 8.28 7.63 4.07
N GLY A 323 9.19 7.20 4.93
CA GLY A 323 10.16 6.13 4.64
C GLY A 323 11.25 6.46 3.61
N ARG A 324 11.20 7.60 2.90
CA ARG A 324 12.23 7.97 1.91
C ARG A 324 13.58 8.25 2.58
N ALA A 325 14.63 7.66 2.01
CA ALA A 325 16.03 7.94 2.34
C ALA A 325 16.62 8.95 1.35
N GLU A 326 17.61 9.72 1.81
CA GLU A 326 18.48 10.51 0.96
C GLU A 326 19.16 9.61 -0.08
N SER A 327 19.24 10.09 -1.33
CA SER A 327 20.04 9.43 -2.36
C SER A 327 21.48 9.94 -2.40
N ARG A 328 21.71 11.11 -1.81
CA ARG A 328 23.01 11.75 -1.60
C ARG A 328 23.02 12.52 -0.29
N ARG A 329 24.20 12.73 0.29
CA ARG A 329 24.37 13.46 1.56
C ARG A 329 23.76 14.86 1.49
N HIS A 330 23.00 15.23 2.52
CA HIS A 330 22.42 16.57 2.71
C HIS A 330 21.51 17.01 1.54
N GLU A 331 20.82 16.05 0.95
CA GLU A 331 19.82 16.29 -0.07
C GLU A 331 18.54 16.89 0.52
N PHE A 332 18.17 16.44 1.71
CA PHE A 332 16.93 16.82 2.36
C PHE A 332 17.04 18.19 3.04
N ARG A 333 15.89 18.85 3.11
CA ARG A 333 15.77 20.18 3.70
C ARG A 333 15.76 20.04 5.21
N ARG A 334 16.60 20.81 5.91
CA ARG A 334 16.57 20.84 7.38
C ARG A 334 15.49 21.79 7.88
N CYS A 335 14.97 21.53 9.08
CA CYS A 335 14.15 22.52 9.78
C CYS A 335 14.98 23.79 9.98
N SER A 336 14.45 24.94 9.57
CA SER A 336 15.15 26.22 9.68
C SER A 336 15.30 26.72 11.11
N VAL A 337 14.54 26.16 12.06
CA VAL A 337 14.60 26.53 13.49
C VAL A 337 15.65 25.68 14.21
N CYS A 338 15.44 24.36 14.28
CA CYS A 338 16.33 23.48 15.04
C CYS A 338 17.51 22.92 14.26
N GLY A 339 17.46 22.87 12.92
CA GLY A 339 18.51 22.25 12.10
C GLY A 339 18.67 20.72 12.21
N VAL A 340 18.02 20.06 13.18
CA VAL A 340 18.18 18.63 13.49
C VAL A 340 17.43 17.72 12.51
N VAL A 341 16.14 17.97 12.32
CA VAL A 341 15.26 17.13 11.49
C VAL A 341 15.36 17.47 10.00
N ASN A 342 15.11 16.49 9.13
CA ASN A 342 15.34 16.57 7.69
C ASN A 342 14.10 16.09 6.91
N TYR A 343 13.75 16.78 5.81
CA TYR A 343 12.53 16.53 5.04
C TYR A 343 12.79 16.42 3.55
N CYS A 344 12.23 15.38 2.93
CA CYS A 344 12.26 15.22 1.47
C CYS A 344 11.36 16.26 0.75
N SER A 345 10.36 16.80 1.45
CA SER A 345 9.39 17.73 0.89
C SER A 345 8.80 18.67 1.97
N ARG A 346 8.27 19.83 1.58
CA ARG A 346 7.56 20.75 2.49
C ARG A 346 6.25 20.14 3.03
N ALA A 347 5.59 19.27 2.28
CA ALA A 347 4.42 18.53 2.73
C ALA A 347 4.79 17.54 3.85
N CYS A 348 5.91 16.82 3.74
CA CYS A 348 6.42 16.00 4.84
C CYS A 348 6.80 16.84 6.06
N GLN A 349 7.40 18.03 5.84
CA GLN A 349 7.69 18.97 6.93
C GLN A 349 6.39 19.44 7.61
N ALA A 350 5.39 19.85 6.83
CA ALA A 350 4.11 20.33 7.35
C ALA A 350 3.35 19.24 8.11
N LEU A 351 3.33 18.00 7.59
CA LEU A 351 2.75 16.87 8.29
C LEU A 351 3.50 16.59 9.60
N HIS A 352 4.82 16.41 9.57
CA HIS A 352 5.58 16.16 10.80
C HIS A 352 5.44 17.28 11.83
N TRP A 353 5.40 18.54 11.39
CA TRP A 353 5.14 19.70 12.25
C TRP A 353 3.81 19.58 13.00
N LYS A 354 2.74 19.20 12.29
CA LYS A 354 1.40 19.03 12.85
C LYS A 354 1.30 17.84 13.80
N LEU A 355 2.01 16.74 13.52
CA LEU A 355 1.87 15.49 14.26
C LEU A 355 2.77 15.43 15.52
N ALA A 356 3.99 15.96 15.47
CA ALA A 356 4.95 15.79 16.56
C ALA A 356 5.93 16.97 16.71
N HIS A 357 6.58 17.39 15.62
CA HIS A 357 7.77 18.24 15.70
C HIS A 357 7.53 19.61 16.34
N LYS A 358 6.32 20.19 16.24
CA LYS A 358 6.00 21.50 16.84
C LYS A 358 6.29 21.54 18.35
N ALA A 359 6.09 20.43 19.06
CA ALA A 359 6.32 20.36 20.51
C ALA A 359 7.80 20.20 20.89
N GLU A 360 8.62 19.68 19.98
CA GLU A 360 10.02 19.31 20.23
C GLU A 360 11.02 20.31 19.63
N CYS A 361 10.55 21.23 18.78
CA CYS A 361 11.43 22.11 18.02
C CYS A 361 12.00 23.25 18.89
N ALA A 362 13.30 23.20 19.16
CA ALA A 362 14.06 24.27 19.81
C ALA A 362 15.21 24.76 18.90
N PRO A 363 15.59 26.05 18.93
CA PRO A 363 16.76 26.54 18.20
C PRO A 363 18.02 25.74 18.57
N MET A 364 18.86 25.43 17.59
CA MET A 364 20.17 24.85 17.85
C MET A 364 21.00 25.90 18.62
N GLU A 365 21.41 25.61 19.85
CA GLU A 365 22.28 26.51 20.60
C GLU A 365 23.54 26.82 19.75
N ARG A 366 23.80 28.11 19.56
CA ARG A 366 25.01 28.58 18.89
C ARG A 366 26.20 28.14 19.74
N TRP A 367 27.11 27.38 19.16
CA TRP A 367 28.44 27.07 19.70
C TRP A 367 29.31 28.34 19.84
N LEU A 368 28.90 29.31 20.67
CA LEU A 368 29.64 30.55 20.93
C LEU A 368 30.06 30.76 22.39
N ASP A 369 29.82 29.79 23.27
CA ASP A 369 30.25 29.89 24.67
C ASP A 369 31.55 29.11 24.99
N ALA A 370 32.21 28.53 23.97
CA ALA A 370 33.44 27.73 24.17
C ALA A 370 34.74 28.42 23.74
N ALA A 371 34.72 29.68 23.28
CA ALA A 371 35.92 30.35 22.77
C ALA A 371 36.00 31.86 23.09
N GLY A 372 35.52 32.28 24.27
CA GLY A 372 35.45 33.71 24.63
C GLY A 372 35.65 33.99 26.12
N GLY A 373 36.60 33.32 26.76
CA GLY A 373 37.00 33.58 28.14
C GLY A 373 38.51 33.67 28.26
N VAL A 374 39.10 34.76 27.76
CA VAL A 374 40.43 35.22 28.22
C VAL A 374 40.19 36.58 28.85
N GLU A 375 40.11 36.57 30.18
CA GLU A 375 40.04 37.75 31.02
C GLU A 375 41.24 38.66 30.78
N MET A 376 40.95 39.94 30.58
CA MET A 376 41.92 41.01 30.71
C MET A 376 42.26 41.18 32.20
N MET A 377 43.48 40.81 32.59
CA MET A 377 44.06 41.23 33.88
C MET A 377 44.83 42.54 33.66
N ASN A 378 44.35 43.58 34.33
CA ASN A 378 45.12 44.78 34.69
C ASN A 378 45.99 44.47 35.90
#